data_AF-A0A1Z8A594-F1
#
_entry.id   AF-A0A1Z8A594-F1
#
_cell.length_a   1.000
_cell.length_b   1.000
_cell.length_c   1.000
_cell.angle_alpha   90.00
_cell.angle_beta   90.00
_cell.angle_gamma   90.00
#
_symmetry.space_group_name_H-M   'P 1'
#
loop_
_entity.id
_entity.type
_entity.pdbx_description
1 polymer ?
#
loop_
_entity_poly.entity_id
_entity_poly.type
_entity_poly.pdbx_seq_one_letter_code
_entity_poly.pdbx_strand_id
1 'polypeptide(L)'
;MRWQHDLWINIIRAALGDTPNIVPLDYHLAFKNPCVSRYGATSPHLLKWVDTWNDGKPYEQQIKPFGFLMAFTARSGPLAKPKNPEVVDPTQRGRPPKLQKIKPIAPFDLDNMSAVSKAFDRDTGKAVCRDELKTYEEALAQFHLSTEDKFLNGDFVNVGETRRRHIVVSDLGLIGKEANKVGSSGEADPIAMAQVSYGNTEQLINQSKCKL
;
A
#
# COMPACT_ATOMS: atom_id res chain seq x y z
N MET A 1 17.40 0.78 15.45
CA MET A 1 17.34 0.39 14.04
C MET A 1 18.19 1.37 13.23
N ARG A 2 19.42 1.01 12.85
CA ARG A 2 20.38 1.96 12.23
C ARG A 2 20.16 2.12 10.72
N TRP A 3 19.84 1.03 10.02
CA TRP A 3 19.69 1.01 8.56
C TRP A 3 18.57 1.92 8.02
N GLN A 4 17.54 2.19 8.81
CA GLN A 4 16.45 3.11 8.42
C GLN A 4 16.95 4.54 8.31
N HIS A 5 17.82 4.97 9.23
CA HIS A 5 18.48 6.29 9.14
C HIS A 5 19.42 6.35 7.94
N ASP A 6 20.19 5.27 7.72
CA ASP A 6 21.10 5.19 6.58
C ASP A 6 20.33 5.23 5.24
N LEU A 7 19.13 4.66 5.19
CA LEU A 7 18.24 4.73 4.02
C LEU A 7 17.87 6.18 3.71
N TRP A 8 17.42 6.93 4.71
CA TRP A 8 17.09 8.35 4.54
C TRP A 8 18.30 9.16 4.07
N ILE A 9 19.48 8.93 4.64
CA ILE A 9 20.71 9.59 4.21
C ILE A 9 21.03 9.25 2.75
N ASN A 10 20.89 7.99 2.35
CA ASN A 10 21.15 7.56 0.97
C ASN A 10 20.13 8.12 -0.03
N ILE A 11 18.86 8.24 0.36
CA ILE A 11 17.83 8.94 -0.44
C ILE A 11 18.23 10.41 -0.64
N ILE A 12 18.61 11.11 0.42
CA ILE A 12 19.03 12.52 0.34
C ILE A 12 20.27 12.68 -0.53
N ARG A 13 21.27 11.79 -0.39
CA ARG A 13 22.47 11.79 -1.23
C ARG A 13 22.17 11.55 -2.71
N ALA A 14 21.29 10.59 -3.01
CA ALA A 14 20.88 10.31 -4.39
C ALA A 14 20.14 11.51 -5.02
N ALA A 15 19.35 12.24 -4.22
CA ALA A 15 18.63 13.43 -4.67
C ALA A 15 19.53 14.68 -4.85
N LEU A 16 20.61 14.81 -4.08
CA LEU A 16 21.52 15.98 -4.10
C LEU A 16 22.81 15.77 -4.91
N GLY A 17 23.13 14.53 -5.26
CA GLY A 17 24.37 14.18 -5.95
C GLY A 17 24.34 14.38 -7.46
N ASP A 18 25.51 14.29 -8.10
CA ASP A 18 25.67 14.40 -9.55
C ASP A 18 25.33 13.10 -10.31
N THR A 19 25.00 12.03 -9.59
CA THR A 19 24.64 10.73 -10.15
C THR A 19 23.14 10.62 -10.43
N PRO A 20 22.71 9.72 -11.33
CA PRO A 20 21.28 9.40 -11.50
C PRO A 20 20.62 9.11 -10.15
N ASN A 21 19.37 9.57 -9.97
CA ASN A 21 18.59 9.42 -8.74
C ASN A 21 18.25 7.93 -8.47
N ILE A 22 19.26 7.20 -7.99
CA ILE A 22 19.23 5.78 -7.70
C ILE A 22 19.75 5.61 -6.27
N VAL A 23 18.91 5.04 -5.42
CA VAL A 23 19.23 4.83 -4.01
C VAL A 23 19.92 3.46 -3.86
N PRO A 24 21.16 3.40 -3.32
CA PRO A 24 21.80 2.11 -3.04
C PRO A 24 21.03 1.37 -1.94
N LEU A 25 20.83 0.06 -2.09
CA LEU A 25 20.07 -0.80 -1.16
C LEU A 25 20.80 -2.12 -0.82
N ASP A 26 22.06 -2.25 -1.21
CA ASP A 26 22.90 -3.43 -1.03
C ASP A 26 23.71 -3.42 0.29
N TYR A 27 23.69 -2.31 1.03
CA TYR A 27 24.52 -2.09 2.21
C TYR A 27 24.01 -2.75 3.51
N HIS A 28 22.82 -3.37 3.51
CA HIS A 28 22.27 -3.99 4.72
C HIS A 28 21.43 -5.25 4.44
N LEU A 29 21.69 -6.35 5.17
CA LEU A 29 21.05 -7.65 4.94
C LEU A 29 19.53 -7.65 5.12
N ALA A 30 19.00 -6.78 5.99
CA ALA A 30 17.55 -6.67 6.22
C ALA A 30 16.75 -6.31 4.96
N PHE A 31 17.38 -5.68 3.95
CA PHE A 31 16.70 -5.38 2.69
C PHE A 31 16.30 -6.63 1.90
N LYS A 32 17.02 -7.74 2.10
CA LYS A 32 16.72 -9.04 1.46
C LYS A 32 15.63 -9.82 2.20
N ASN A 33 15.12 -9.30 3.31
CA ASN A 33 14.01 -9.92 4.03
C ASN A 33 12.67 -9.51 3.39
N PRO A 34 11.64 -10.38 3.43
CA PRO A 34 10.30 -10.03 3.03
C PRO A 34 9.76 -8.79 3.76
N CYS A 35 9.10 -7.91 3.01
CA CYS A 35 8.33 -6.81 3.55
C CYS A 35 7.19 -7.34 4.41
N VAL A 36 7.13 -6.87 5.65
CA VAL A 36 6.07 -7.26 6.58
C VAL A 36 5.43 -6.03 7.22
N SER A 37 4.13 -6.10 7.40
CA SER A 37 3.34 -5.12 8.14
C SER A 37 2.54 -5.84 9.21
N ARG A 38 2.42 -5.22 10.38
CA ARG A 38 1.56 -5.74 11.45
C ARG A 38 0.14 -5.25 11.22
N TYR A 39 -0.82 -6.17 11.20
CA TYR A 39 -2.24 -5.87 11.06
C TYR A 39 -3.01 -6.36 12.28
N GLY A 40 -4.06 -5.65 12.69
CA GLY A 40 -4.93 -6.07 13.79
C GLY A 40 -6.18 -6.79 13.27
N ALA A 41 -6.58 -7.89 13.90
CA ALA A 41 -7.86 -8.58 13.62
C ALA A 41 -9.03 -7.86 14.29
N THR A 42 -9.25 -6.57 13.96
CA THR A 42 -10.19 -5.68 14.67
C THR A 42 -11.63 -5.74 14.17
N SER A 43 -11.91 -6.50 13.10
CA SER A 43 -13.26 -6.67 12.57
C SER A 43 -13.54 -8.13 12.20
N PRO A 44 -14.80 -8.56 12.15
CA PRO A 44 -15.16 -9.91 11.71
C PRO A 44 -14.65 -10.22 10.29
N HIS A 45 -14.59 -9.22 9.40
CA HIS A 45 -14.04 -9.43 8.05
C HIS A 45 -12.54 -9.78 8.07
N LEU A 46 -11.78 -9.17 8.98
CA LEU A 46 -10.35 -9.43 9.12
C LEU A 46 -10.09 -10.76 9.83
N LEU A 47 -10.93 -11.10 10.80
CA LEU A 47 -10.87 -12.40 11.46
C LEU A 47 -11.12 -13.55 10.48
N LYS A 48 -12.01 -13.37 9.50
CA LYS A 48 -12.24 -14.38 8.45
C LYS A 48 -10.99 -14.73 7.63
N TRP A 49 -9.98 -13.87 7.58
CA TRP A 49 -8.73 -14.18 6.85
C TRP A 49 -7.97 -15.34 7.48
N VAL A 50 -8.20 -15.63 8.76
CA VAL A 50 -7.49 -16.67 9.50
C VAL A 50 -8.38 -17.89 9.78
N ASP A 51 -9.58 -17.97 9.19
CA ASP A 51 -10.49 -19.11 9.37
C ASP A 51 -9.81 -20.42 8.94
N THR A 52 -9.20 -20.44 7.75
CA THR A 52 -8.45 -21.61 7.25
C THR A 52 -7.25 -21.95 8.11
N TRP A 53 -6.65 -20.96 8.79
CA TRP A 53 -5.57 -21.22 9.73
C TRP A 53 -6.10 -21.79 11.05
N ASN A 54 -7.21 -21.28 11.55
CA ASN A 54 -7.80 -21.69 12.82
C ASN A 54 -8.51 -23.05 12.74
N ASP A 55 -8.89 -23.48 11.54
CA ASP A 55 -9.58 -24.75 11.33
C ASP A 55 -8.80 -25.95 11.92
N GLY A 56 -9.51 -26.80 12.66
CA GLY A 56 -8.95 -27.95 13.36
C GLY A 56 -8.01 -27.67 14.54
N LYS A 57 -7.71 -26.40 14.87
CA LYS A 57 -6.81 -26.05 15.99
C LYS A 57 -7.57 -25.91 17.32
N PRO A 58 -6.97 -26.32 18.45
CA PRO A 58 -7.48 -25.99 19.78
C PRO A 58 -7.62 -24.48 19.96
N TYR A 59 -8.64 -24.04 20.71
CA TYR A 59 -8.96 -22.61 20.89
C TYR A 59 -7.78 -21.76 21.39
N GLU A 60 -6.88 -22.34 22.19
CA GLU A 60 -5.66 -21.68 22.68
C GLU A 60 -4.62 -21.39 21.58
N GLN A 61 -4.65 -22.14 20.47
CA GLN A 61 -3.75 -22.01 19.32
C GLN A 61 -4.36 -21.20 18.16
N GLN A 62 -5.62 -20.78 18.30
CA GLN A 62 -6.30 -19.98 17.29
C GLN A 62 -5.91 -18.50 17.38
N ILE A 63 -5.89 -17.82 16.24
CA ILE A 63 -5.81 -16.37 16.16
C ILE A 63 -7.17 -15.80 16.54
N LYS A 64 -7.18 -14.96 17.58
CA LYS A 64 -8.38 -14.44 18.22
C LYS A 64 -8.73 -13.03 17.71
N PRO A 65 -10.00 -12.60 17.84
CA PRO A 65 -10.36 -11.20 17.67
C PRO A 65 -9.44 -10.28 18.46
N PHE A 66 -9.13 -9.10 17.90
CA PHE A 66 -8.23 -8.11 18.49
C PHE A 66 -6.76 -8.55 18.66
N GLY A 67 -6.40 -9.74 18.15
CA GLY A 67 -5.01 -10.15 18.00
C GLY A 67 -4.29 -9.43 16.86
N PHE A 68 -2.99 -9.67 16.74
CA PHE A 68 -2.19 -9.22 15.60
C PHE A 68 -1.92 -10.37 14.63
N LEU A 69 -1.71 -10.01 13.37
CA LEU A 69 -1.21 -10.88 12.30
C LEU A 69 -0.11 -10.15 11.52
N MET A 70 0.74 -10.93 10.87
CA MET A 70 1.74 -10.43 9.94
C MET A 70 1.15 -10.46 8.53
N ALA A 71 1.11 -9.32 7.86
CA ALA A 71 0.72 -9.20 6.46
C ALA A 71 1.96 -8.99 5.60
N PHE A 72 2.09 -9.79 4.56
CA PHE A 72 3.19 -9.66 3.59
C PHE A 72 2.69 -9.06 2.29
N THR A 73 3.60 -8.50 1.51
CA THR A 73 3.29 -8.05 0.15
C THR A 73 3.68 -9.14 -0.84
N ALA A 74 2.76 -9.54 -1.70
CA ALA A 74 3.05 -10.45 -2.80
C ALA A 74 4.08 -9.82 -3.77
N ARG A 75 5.10 -10.57 -4.16
CA ARG A 75 6.02 -10.15 -5.22
C ARG A 75 5.25 -10.05 -6.54
N SER A 76 5.42 -8.92 -7.24
CA SER A 76 4.69 -8.61 -8.46
C SER A 76 5.54 -7.78 -9.40
N GLY A 77 5.10 -7.65 -10.66
CA GLY A 77 5.80 -6.87 -11.68
C GLY A 77 7.04 -7.59 -12.23
N PRO A 78 8.03 -6.84 -12.75
CA PRO A 78 9.20 -7.40 -13.43
C PRO A 78 10.07 -8.32 -12.57
N LEU A 79 9.97 -8.21 -11.25
CA LEU A 79 10.76 -8.99 -10.29
C LEU A 79 10.05 -10.27 -9.84
N ALA A 80 8.77 -10.45 -10.19
CA ALA A 80 8.07 -11.69 -9.90
C ALA A 80 8.61 -12.83 -10.78
N LYS A 81 8.67 -14.04 -10.22
CA LYS A 81 9.03 -15.23 -11.01
C LYS A 81 8.07 -15.33 -12.20
N PRO A 82 8.59 -15.40 -13.45
CA PRO A 82 7.73 -15.60 -14.61
C PRO A 82 7.01 -16.93 -14.43
N LYS A 83 5.67 -16.90 -14.56
CA LYS A 83 4.91 -18.15 -14.61
C LYS A 83 5.19 -18.82 -15.95
N ASN A 84 5.26 -20.14 -15.94
CA ASN A 84 5.30 -20.91 -17.18
C ASN A 84 4.09 -20.50 -18.04
N PRO A 85 4.27 -20.32 -19.35
CA PRO A 85 3.16 -20.01 -20.23
C PRO A 85 2.13 -21.12 -20.13
N GLU A 86 0.92 -20.75 -19.73
CA GLU A 86 -0.21 -21.67 -19.66
C GLU A 86 -0.63 -21.95 -21.11
N VAL A 87 -0.57 -23.21 -21.54
CA VAL A 87 -1.05 -23.61 -22.86
C VAL A 87 -2.57 -23.47 -22.84
N VAL A 88 -3.07 -22.38 -23.40
CA VAL A 88 -4.51 -22.14 -23.51
C VAL A 88 -5.07 -23.09 -24.55
N ASP A 89 -6.03 -23.92 -24.14
CA ASP A 89 -6.76 -24.79 -25.06
C ASP A 89 -7.51 -23.92 -26.09
N PRO A 90 -7.20 -24.02 -27.39
CA PRO A 90 -7.82 -23.19 -28.42
C PRO A 90 -9.33 -23.44 -28.58
N THR A 91 -9.87 -24.52 -28.00
CA THR A 91 -11.30 -24.80 -27.98
C THR A 91 -12.06 -24.04 -26.89
N GLN A 92 -11.38 -23.54 -25.85
CA GLN A 92 -12.01 -22.73 -24.82
C GLN A 92 -12.27 -21.31 -25.31
N ARG A 93 -13.55 -21.00 -25.59
CA ARG A 93 -13.99 -19.65 -25.90
C ARG A 93 -14.18 -18.84 -24.62
N GLY A 94 -13.59 -17.65 -24.57
CA GLY A 94 -13.82 -16.68 -23.48
C GLY A 94 -12.57 -15.89 -23.12
N ARG A 95 -12.74 -14.90 -22.24
CA ARG A 95 -11.61 -14.21 -21.62
C ARG A 95 -10.92 -15.20 -20.67
N PRO A 96 -9.58 -15.38 -20.77
CA PRO A 96 -8.85 -16.18 -19.80
C PRO A 96 -9.13 -15.69 -18.37
N PRO A 97 -9.27 -16.61 -17.40
CA PRO A 97 -9.49 -16.24 -16.01
C PRO A 97 -8.35 -15.32 -15.55
N LYS A 98 -8.69 -14.26 -14.82
CA LYS A 98 -7.65 -13.41 -14.22
C LYS A 98 -6.87 -14.24 -13.22
N LEU A 99 -5.56 -14.26 -13.38
CA LEU A 99 -4.64 -14.84 -12.40
C LEU A 99 -4.94 -14.24 -11.02
N GLN A 100 -5.28 -15.11 -10.06
CA GLN A 100 -5.52 -14.70 -8.69
C GLN A 100 -4.19 -14.25 -8.08
N LYS A 101 -4.19 -13.03 -7.52
CA LYS A 101 -3.05 -12.52 -6.76
C LYS A 101 -3.06 -13.17 -5.38
N ILE A 102 -1.94 -13.75 -4.98
CA ILE A 102 -1.76 -14.27 -3.62
C ILE A 102 -1.93 -13.15 -2.59
N LYS A 103 -2.52 -13.46 -1.44
CA LYS A 103 -2.74 -12.52 -0.34
C LYS A 103 -2.09 -13.07 0.93
N PRO A 104 -0.75 -12.99 1.01
CA PRO A 104 0.03 -13.68 2.04
C PRO A 104 -0.12 -13.02 3.42
N ILE A 105 -0.46 -13.84 4.40
CA ILE A 105 -0.51 -13.48 5.82
C ILE A 105 0.14 -14.58 6.67
N ALA A 106 0.44 -14.30 7.92
CA ALA A 106 0.87 -15.27 8.92
C ALA A 106 0.36 -14.88 10.31
N PRO A 107 0.37 -15.81 11.28
CA PRO A 107 0.24 -15.46 12.68
C PRO A 107 1.29 -14.42 13.10
N PHE A 108 0.96 -13.64 14.12
CA PHE A 108 1.94 -12.72 14.70
C PHE A 108 3.13 -13.48 15.28
N ASP A 109 4.33 -13.00 14.95
CA ASP A 109 5.59 -13.46 15.50
C ASP A 109 6.51 -12.25 15.68
N LEU A 110 7.34 -12.27 16.72
CA LEU A 110 8.35 -11.23 16.95
C LEU A 110 9.51 -11.38 15.97
N ASP A 111 9.83 -12.61 15.56
CA ASP A 111 10.79 -12.85 14.51
C ASP A 111 10.11 -12.88 13.13
N ASN A 112 10.47 -11.91 12.30
CA ASN A 112 9.94 -11.80 10.94
C ASN A 112 10.23 -13.05 10.10
N MET A 113 11.38 -13.71 10.30
CA MET A 113 11.74 -14.88 9.51
C MET A 113 10.93 -16.12 9.93
N SER A 114 10.67 -16.28 11.23
CA SER A 114 9.69 -17.24 11.76
C SER A 114 8.27 -16.98 11.22
N ALA A 115 7.84 -15.71 11.09
CA ALA A 115 6.54 -15.41 10.48
C ALA A 115 6.49 -15.79 8.99
N VAL A 116 7.58 -15.57 8.24
CA VAL A 116 7.67 -15.93 6.81
C VAL A 116 7.51 -17.42 6.58
N SER A 117 8.08 -18.28 7.46
CA SER A 117 7.94 -19.73 7.32
C SER A 117 6.51 -20.23 7.57
N LYS A 118 5.70 -19.43 8.27
CA LYS A 118 4.27 -19.68 8.55
C LYS A 118 3.34 -18.95 7.59
N ALA A 119 3.86 -18.31 6.55
CA ALA A 119 3.06 -17.53 5.61
C ALA A 119 2.16 -18.42 4.75
N PHE A 120 0.90 -18.00 4.61
CA PHE A 120 -0.10 -18.66 3.78
C PHE A 120 -0.97 -17.63 3.06
N ASP A 121 -1.57 -18.04 1.96
CA ASP A 121 -2.53 -17.21 1.22
C ASP A 121 -3.89 -17.28 1.91
N ARG A 122 -4.39 -16.14 2.36
CA ARG A 122 -5.63 -16.07 3.16
C ARG A 122 -6.89 -16.52 2.41
N ASP A 123 -6.87 -16.50 1.07
CA ASP A 123 -8.02 -16.92 0.28
C ASP A 123 -8.03 -18.44 0.04
N THR A 124 -6.85 -19.07 -0.06
CA THR A 124 -6.72 -20.49 -0.44
C THR A 124 -6.22 -21.40 0.68
N GLY A 125 -5.68 -20.83 1.76
CA GLY A 125 -5.02 -21.55 2.85
C GLY A 125 -3.66 -22.17 2.49
N LYS A 126 -3.22 -22.06 1.24
CA LYS A 126 -1.97 -22.67 0.78
C LYS A 126 -0.76 -21.92 1.34
N ALA A 127 0.28 -22.66 1.69
CA ALA A 127 1.56 -22.07 2.10
C ALA A 127 2.14 -21.19 0.97
N VAL A 128 2.75 -20.07 1.34
CA VAL A 128 3.38 -19.14 0.41
C VAL A 128 4.89 -19.19 0.61
N CYS A 129 5.64 -19.39 -0.46
CA CYS A 129 7.10 -19.45 -0.40
C CYS A 129 7.70 -18.05 -0.23
N ARG A 130 8.85 -17.95 0.45
CA ARG A 130 9.61 -16.70 0.62
C ARG A 130 9.86 -15.97 -0.72
N ASP A 131 10.13 -16.72 -1.78
CA ASP A 131 10.42 -16.16 -3.10
C ASP A 131 9.21 -15.50 -3.77
N GLU A 132 8.01 -15.79 -3.28
CA GLU A 132 6.76 -15.17 -3.73
C GLU A 132 6.45 -13.89 -2.94
N LEU A 133 7.26 -13.56 -1.92
CA LEU A 133 7.09 -12.38 -1.09
C LEU A 133 8.03 -11.25 -1.55
N LYS A 134 7.46 -10.04 -1.63
CA LYS A 134 8.21 -8.82 -1.97
C LYS A 134 9.20 -8.50 -0.85
N THR A 135 10.46 -8.23 -1.17
CA THR A 135 11.49 -7.86 -0.17
C THR A 135 11.46 -6.36 0.15
N TYR A 136 12.12 -5.95 1.24
CA TYR A 136 12.30 -4.52 1.57
C TYR A 136 13.07 -3.77 0.49
N GLU A 137 14.08 -4.38 -0.12
CA GLU A 137 14.80 -3.82 -1.27
C GLU A 137 13.83 -3.49 -2.41
N GLU A 138 12.99 -4.45 -2.80
CA GLU A 138 12.03 -4.29 -3.89
C GLU A 138 10.95 -3.25 -3.58
N ALA A 139 10.56 -3.10 -2.31
CA ALA A 139 9.58 -2.10 -1.90
C ALA A 139 10.17 -0.69 -1.83
N LEU A 140 11.44 -0.58 -1.42
CA LEU A 140 12.12 0.69 -1.21
C LEU A 140 12.82 1.23 -2.47
N ALA A 141 13.07 0.38 -3.47
CA ALA A 141 13.77 0.74 -4.72
C ALA A 141 13.21 2.01 -5.38
N GLN A 142 11.90 2.22 -5.32
CA GLN A 142 11.21 3.37 -5.92
C GLN A 142 10.55 4.27 -4.88
N PHE A 143 10.88 4.12 -3.60
CA PHE A 143 10.25 4.91 -2.55
C PHE A 143 10.43 6.42 -2.75
N HIS A 144 11.63 6.83 -3.16
CA HIS A 144 11.97 8.22 -3.46
C HIS A 144 11.22 8.82 -4.67
N LEU A 145 10.56 7.99 -5.49
CA LEU A 145 9.72 8.42 -6.61
C LEU A 145 8.22 8.41 -6.26
N SER A 146 7.86 8.03 -5.03
CA SER A 146 6.46 7.99 -4.61
C SER A 146 5.91 9.40 -4.48
N THR A 147 4.79 9.65 -5.13
CA THR A 147 4.10 10.95 -5.03
C THR A 147 3.42 11.10 -3.67
N GLU A 148 3.26 12.34 -3.23
CA GLU A 148 2.58 12.66 -1.98
C GLU A 148 1.55 13.79 -2.19
N ASP A 149 0.33 13.38 -2.55
CA ASP A 149 -0.76 14.28 -3.00
C ASP A 149 -1.19 15.35 -1.99
N LYS A 150 -0.87 15.16 -0.71
CA LYS A 150 -1.13 16.16 0.34
C LYS A 150 -0.16 17.34 0.29
N PHE A 151 0.87 17.30 -0.55
CA PHE A 151 1.85 18.37 -0.72
C PHE A 151 1.81 18.97 -2.14
N LEU A 152 1.89 20.30 -2.22
CA LEU A 152 2.36 21.01 -3.40
C LEU A 152 3.85 20.69 -3.57
N ASN A 153 4.28 20.47 -4.81
CA ASN A 153 5.60 19.95 -5.16
C ASN A 153 5.89 18.52 -4.65
N GLY A 154 4.85 17.70 -4.48
CA GLY A 154 4.97 16.29 -4.08
C GLY A 154 4.91 15.29 -5.24
N ASP A 155 5.08 15.70 -6.50
CA ASP A 155 5.09 14.79 -7.65
C ASP A 155 6.48 14.18 -7.87
N PHE A 156 6.57 13.11 -8.67
CA PHE A 156 7.80 12.31 -8.84
C PHE A 156 8.95 13.04 -9.53
N VAL A 157 8.67 14.17 -10.21
CA VAL A 157 9.68 15.06 -10.83
C VAL A 157 9.97 16.32 -10.03
N ASN A 158 9.25 16.56 -8.93
CA ASN A 158 9.43 17.79 -8.16
C ASN A 158 10.70 17.73 -7.30
N VAL A 159 11.32 18.89 -7.15
CA VAL A 159 12.48 19.12 -6.26
C VAL A 159 12.25 20.42 -5.51
N GLY A 160 12.70 20.49 -4.25
CA GLY A 160 12.65 21.69 -3.41
C GLY A 160 11.68 21.57 -2.24
N GLU A 161 11.24 22.71 -1.72
CA GLU A 161 10.35 22.78 -0.56
C GLU A 161 8.96 22.21 -0.90
N THR A 162 8.53 21.20 -0.13
CA THR A 162 7.17 20.69 -0.16
C THR A 162 6.27 21.52 0.75
N ARG A 163 5.11 21.94 0.25
CA ARG A 163 4.15 22.74 1.02
C ARG A 163 2.86 21.97 1.19
N ARG A 164 2.33 21.87 2.41
CA ARG A 164 1.09 21.13 2.64
C ARG A 164 -0.07 21.81 1.90
N ARG A 165 -0.83 21.05 1.12
CA ARG A 165 -2.05 21.55 0.48
C ARG A 165 -3.09 21.81 1.57
N HIS A 166 -3.65 23.02 1.57
CA HIS A 166 -4.77 23.37 2.44
C HIS A 166 -6.07 22.94 1.77
N ILE A 167 -6.89 22.18 2.49
CA ILE A 167 -8.23 21.80 2.04
C ILE A 167 -9.21 22.79 2.67
N VAL A 168 -9.97 23.48 1.82
CA VAL A 168 -11.10 24.30 2.25
C VAL A 168 -12.36 23.50 2.00
N VAL A 169 -13.15 23.29 3.05
CA VAL A 169 -14.43 22.58 2.96
C VAL A 169 -15.45 23.54 2.35
N SER A 170 -16.01 23.19 1.18
CA SER A 170 -17.06 23.97 0.53
C SER A 170 -18.46 23.61 1.02
N ASP A 171 -18.70 22.33 1.33
CA ASP A 171 -19.99 21.81 1.79
C ASP A 171 -19.79 20.61 2.72
N LEU A 172 -20.80 20.33 3.56
CA LEU A 172 -20.80 19.26 4.54
C LEU A 172 -21.98 18.31 4.30
N GLY A 173 -21.69 17.11 3.82
CA GLY A 173 -22.65 16.00 3.79
C GLY A 173 -22.66 15.24 5.12
N LEU A 174 -23.78 15.27 5.84
CA LEU A 174 -23.93 14.48 7.07
C LEU A 174 -24.25 13.03 6.71
N ILE A 175 -23.35 12.11 7.05
CA ILE A 175 -23.58 10.67 6.96
C ILE A 175 -23.97 10.11 8.34
N GLY A 176 -24.94 9.20 8.35
CA GLY A 176 -25.35 8.52 9.59
C GLY A 176 -24.20 7.72 10.20
N LYS A 177 -24.19 7.57 11.53
CA LYS A 177 -23.11 6.93 12.30
C LYS A 177 -22.78 5.48 11.86
N GLU A 178 -23.72 4.80 11.19
CA GLU A 178 -23.56 3.41 10.72
C GLU A 178 -23.25 3.31 9.21
N ALA A 179 -23.19 4.43 8.49
CA ALA A 179 -22.80 4.45 7.09
C ALA A 179 -21.27 4.32 6.97
N ASN A 180 -20.77 3.08 6.98
CA ASN A 180 -19.33 2.78 6.82
C ASN A 180 -18.76 3.10 5.43
N LYS A 181 -19.56 3.65 4.51
CA LYS A 181 -19.15 3.91 3.13
C LYS A 181 -19.84 5.16 2.58
N VAL A 182 -19.04 6.18 2.27
CA VAL A 182 -19.45 7.29 1.40
C VAL A 182 -19.59 6.74 -0.03
N GLY A 183 -20.70 7.03 -0.72
CA GLY A 183 -20.92 6.66 -2.13
C GLY A 183 -21.54 5.26 -2.39
N SER A 184 -21.87 4.46 -1.38
CA SER A 184 -22.56 3.17 -1.59
C SER A 184 -24.07 3.29 -1.75
N SER A 185 -24.64 4.43 -1.34
CA SER A 185 -26.09 4.64 -1.21
C SER A 185 -26.69 5.51 -2.32
N GLY A 186 -25.97 5.70 -3.43
CA GLY A 186 -26.44 6.54 -4.56
C GLY A 186 -26.23 8.05 -4.38
N GLU A 187 -25.47 8.46 -3.35
CA GLU A 187 -25.00 9.83 -3.20
C GLU A 187 -24.00 10.19 -4.31
N ALA A 188 -24.02 11.44 -4.77
CA ALA A 188 -23.07 11.93 -5.76
C ALA A 188 -21.63 11.73 -5.25
N ASP A 189 -20.74 11.24 -6.12
CA ASP A 189 -19.33 11.07 -5.79
C ASP A 189 -18.77 12.43 -5.33
N PRO A 190 -18.33 12.58 -4.06
CA PRO A 190 -17.80 13.84 -3.58
C PRO A 190 -16.54 14.27 -4.34
N ILE A 191 -15.87 13.34 -5.03
CA ILE A 191 -14.73 13.64 -5.92
C ILE A 191 -15.21 14.35 -7.20
N ALA A 192 -16.39 14.02 -7.71
CA ALA A 192 -16.94 14.66 -8.91
C ALA A 192 -17.32 16.14 -8.69
N MET A 193 -17.58 16.53 -7.44
CA MET A 193 -17.84 17.92 -7.04
C MET A 193 -16.62 18.65 -6.45
N ALA A 194 -15.52 17.94 -6.21
CA ALA A 194 -14.29 18.54 -5.75
C ALA A 194 -13.61 19.31 -6.89
N GLN A 195 -13.88 20.61 -7.00
CA GLN A 195 -13.11 21.47 -7.88
C GLN A 195 -11.71 21.69 -7.28
N VAL A 196 -10.69 21.18 -7.99
CA VAL A 196 -9.29 21.51 -7.70
C VAL A 196 -9.03 22.92 -8.24
N SER A 197 -9.20 23.94 -7.39
CA SER A 197 -8.74 25.28 -7.71
C SER A 197 -7.24 25.39 -7.41
N TYR A 198 -6.41 25.32 -8.45
CA TYR A 198 -5.00 25.69 -8.32
C TYR A 198 -4.89 27.21 -8.26
N GLY A 199 -4.75 27.74 -7.05
CA GLY A 199 -4.67 29.17 -6.81
C GLY A 199 -3.25 29.71 -6.86
N ASN A 200 -2.86 30.31 -8.00
CA ASN A 200 -2.26 31.64 -7.96
C ASN A 200 -3.43 32.65 -8.01
N THR A 201 -4.32 32.62 -7.02
CA THR A 201 -5.51 33.48 -6.92
C THR A 201 -5.27 34.63 -5.92
N GLU A 202 -4.12 35.29 -6.01
CA GLU A 202 -3.96 36.62 -5.39
C GLU A 202 -4.41 37.76 -6.31
N GLN A 203 -4.79 37.50 -7.58
CA GLN A 203 -5.12 38.57 -8.53
C GLN A 203 -6.61 38.77 -8.88
N LEU A 204 -7.54 37.94 -8.40
CA LEU A 204 -8.96 38.06 -8.80
C LEU A 204 -9.91 38.69 -7.76
N ILE A 205 -9.44 39.02 -6.55
CA ILE A 205 -10.30 39.64 -5.52
C ILE A 205 -10.36 41.19 -5.65
N ASN A 206 -9.46 41.81 -6.43
CA ASN A 206 -9.36 43.29 -6.50
C ASN A 206 -10.16 43.97 -7.63
N GLN A 207 -10.95 43.26 -8.46
CA GLN A 207 -11.74 43.89 -9.53
C GLN A 207 -13.23 44.03 -9.23
N SER A 208 -13.74 43.49 -8.12
CA SER A 208 -15.18 43.53 -7.79
C SER A 208 -15.57 44.62 -6.78
N LYS A 209 -14.65 45.49 -6.36
CA LYS A 209 -14.91 46.62 -5.46
C LYS A 209 -14.55 47.96 -6.11
N CYS A 210 -15.28 48.35 -7.15
CA CYS A 210 -15.37 49.74 -7.62
C CYS A 210 -16.49 49.89 -8.67
N LYS A 211 -17.73 49.59 -8.28
CA LYS A 211 -18.93 50.16 -8.89
C LYS A 211 -20.02 50.24 -7.83
N LEU A 212 -20.10 51.40 -7.19
CA LEU A 212 -21.30 52.15 -6.83
C LEU A 212 -20.84 53.49 -6.26
#